data_AF-A0A660PS62-F1
#
_entry.id   AF-A0A660PS62-F1
#
_cell.length_a   1.000
_cell.length_b   1.000
_cell.length_c   1.000
_cell.angle_alpha   90.00
_cell.angle_beta   90.00
_cell.angle_gamma   90.00
#
_symmetry.space_group_name_H-M   'P 1'
#
loop_
_entity.id
_entity.type
_entity.pdbx_description
1 polymer ?
#
loop_
_entity_poly.entity_id
_entity_poly.type
_entity_poly.pdbx_seq_one_letter_code
_entity_poly.pdbx_strand_id
1 'polypeptide(L)'
;MIIEFIQQAASQISEPSGFIDVARQFIEEKFGTAGIIAAALLLVSIVGLLLGKVTKLSFNLVRFVVIPSVAVTFIATYFLPYSFVYILPVTVAFFSVVLMVKG
;
A
#
# COMPACT_ATOMS: atom_id res chain seq x y z
N MET A 1 19.49 32.56 2.70
CA MET A 1 19.19 31.75 1.52
C MET A 1 18.73 30.32 1.86
N ILE A 2 19.59 29.35 2.23
CA ILE A 2 19.12 27.97 2.53
C ILE A 2 18.20 27.91 3.78
N ILE A 3 18.52 28.70 4.80
CA ILE A 3 17.75 28.71 6.07
C ILE A 3 16.35 29.33 5.91
N GLU A 4 16.20 30.30 5.00
CA GLU A 4 14.89 30.93 4.69
C GLU A 4 13.97 29.95 3.95
N PHE A 5 14.53 29.15 3.02
CA PHE A 5 13.78 28.07 2.36
C PHE A 5 13.28 27.02 3.36
N ILE A 6 14.07 26.68 4.37
CA ILE A 6 13.67 25.71 5.40
C ILE A 6 12.54 26.28 6.28
N GLN A 7 12.59 27.57 6.62
CA GLN A 7 11.52 28.23 7.39
C GLN A 7 10.22 28.40 6.58
N GLN A 8 10.33 28.68 5.29
CA GLN A 8 9.18 28.80 4.39
C GLN A 8 8.57 27.43 4.06
N ALA A 9 9.40 26.39 3.96
CA ALA A 9 8.94 25.01 3.91
C ALA A 9 8.19 24.64 5.19
N ALA A 10 8.75 24.98 6.37
CA ALA A 10 8.17 24.69 7.68
C ALA A 10 6.78 25.32 7.91
N SER A 11 6.50 26.50 7.36
CA SER A 11 5.19 27.16 7.45
C SER A 11 4.16 26.66 6.44
N GLN A 12 4.60 26.01 5.35
CA GLN A 12 3.72 25.40 4.34
C GLN A 12 3.43 23.90 4.58
N ILE A 13 4.07 23.27 5.57
CA ILE A 13 3.84 21.86 5.96
C ILE A 13 2.41 21.60 6.43
N SER A 14 1.67 22.64 6.81
CA SER A 14 0.27 22.56 7.21
C SER A 14 -0.70 22.24 6.07
N GLU A 15 -0.28 22.36 4.79
CA GLU A 15 -1.12 22.05 3.63
C GLU A 15 -0.49 20.94 2.76
N PRO A 16 -1.24 19.86 2.41
CA PRO A 16 -0.73 18.78 1.57
C PRO A 16 -0.21 19.23 0.19
N SER A 17 -0.73 20.35 -0.32
CA SER A 17 -0.33 20.98 -1.59
C SER A 17 1.01 21.73 -1.49
N GLY A 18 1.34 22.30 -0.33
CA GLY A 18 2.55 23.12 -0.15
C GLY A 18 3.85 22.34 -0.40
N PHE A 19 3.85 21.04 -0.08
CA PHE A 19 4.99 20.15 -0.36
C PHE A 19 5.25 19.95 -1.85
N ILE A 20 4.19 19.87 -2.67
CA ILE A 20 4.32 19.63 -4.11
C ILE A 20 4.84 20.88 -4.80
N ASP A 21 4.36 22.06 -4.39
CA ASP A 21 4.77 23.33 -4.98
C ASP A 21 6.22 23.68 -4.64
N VAL A 22 6.66 23.45 -3.39
CA VAL A 22 8.06 23.63 -2.99
C VAL A 22 8.99 22.66 -3.71
N ALA A 23 8.62 21.38 -3.81
CA ALA A 23 9.43 20.38 -4.52
C ALA A 23 9.50 20.68 -6.03
N ARG A 24 8.41 21.16 -6.64
CA ARG A 24 8.38 21.57 -8.04
C ARG A 24 9.31 22.74 -8.31
N GLN A 25 9.24 23.80 -7.52
CA GLN A 25 10.12 24.96 -7.66
C GLN A 25 11.60 24.59 -7.52
N PHE A 26 11.92 23.71 -6.56
CA PHE A 26 13.29 23.23 -6.37
C PHE A 26 13.83 22.44 -7.57
N ILE A 27 13.00 21.56 -8.15
CA ILE A 27 13.39 20.76 -9.32
C ILE A 27 13.50 21.65 -10.55
N GLU A 28 12.61 22.62 -10.72
CA GLU A 28 12.63 23.57 -11.83
C GLU A 28 13.89 24.45 -11.80
N GLU A 29 14.27 24.99 -10.64
CA GLU A 29 15.49 25.80 -10.50
C GLU A 29 16.78 25.02 -10.79
N LYS A 30 16.83 23.72 -10.46
CA LYS A 30 18.05 22.91 -10.60
C LYS A 30 18.16 22.14 -11.90
N PHE A 31 17.03 21.70 -12.45
CA PHE A 31 16.98 20.78 -13.60
C PHE A 31 16.07 21.28 -14.73
N GLY A 32 15.44 22.44 -14.56
CA GLY A 32 14.53 23.02 -15.55
C GLY A 32 13.27 22.20 -15.78
N THR A 33 12.56 22.53 -16.86
CA THR A 33 11.31 21.86 -17.25
C THR A 33 11.51 20.36 -17.52
N ALA A 34 12.68 19.96 -18.05
CA ALA A 34 13.01 18.56 -18.29
C ALA A 34 13.08 17.74 -16.98
N GLY A 35 13.60 18.33 -15.90
CA GLY A 35 13.66 17.70 -14.59
C GLY A 35 12.29 17.42 -13.97
N ILE A 36 11.34 18.35 -14.13
CA ILE A 36 9.96 18.17 -13.64
C ILE A 36 9.28 17.01 -14.37
N ILE A 37 9.45 16.93 -15.69
CA ILE A 37 8.87 15.84 -16.50
C ILE A 37 9.47 14.48 -16.07
N ALA A 38 10.78 14.41 -15.87
CA ALA A 38 11.44 13.20 -15.40
C ALA A 38 10.97 12.78 -13.99
N ALA A 39 10.82 13.74 -13.07
CA ALA A 39 10.33 13.48 -11.72
C ALA A 39 8.87 12.97 -11.72
N ALA A 40 8.01 13.56 -12.55
CA ALA A 40 6.62 13.10 -12.72
C ALA A 40 6.56 11.67 -13.27
N LEU A 41 7.36 11.35 -14.31
CA LEU A 41 7.43 10.01 -14.88
C LEU A 41 7.94 8.97 -13.88
N LEU A 42 8.92 9.33 -13.05
CA LEU A 42 9.44 8.48 -11.99
C LEU A 42 8.35 8.18 -10.95
N LEU A 43 7.62 9.21 -10.50
CA LEU A 43 6.55 9.07 -9.52
C LEU A 43 5.43 8.16 -10.06
N VAL A 44 4.99 8.40 -11.29
CA VAL A 44 3.99 7.54 -11.97
C VAL A 44 4.49 6.10 -12.08
N SER A 45 5.77 5.89 -12.41
CA SER A 45 6.36 4.56 -12.51
C SER A 45 6.38 3.82 -11.16
N ILE A 46 6.76 4.49 -10.08
CA ILE A 46 6.73 3.92 -8.73
C ILE A 46 5.30 3.55 -8.34
N VAL A 47 4.36 4.48 -8.55
CA VAL A 47 2.94 4.26 -8.24
C VAL A 47 2.42 3.06 -9.03
N GLY A 48 2.69 2.98 -10.34
CA GLY A 48 2.34 1.83 -11.17
C GLY A 48 2.92 0.51 -10.68
N LEU A 49 4.19 0.49 -10.27
CA LEU A 49 4.83 -0.70 -9.70
C LEU A 49 4.20 -1.13 -8.37
N LEU A 50 3.87 -0.18 -7.50
CA LEU A 50 3.21 -0.46 -6.22
C LEU A 50 1.80 -1.01 -6.45
N LEU A 51 1.01 -0.38 -7.32
CA LEU A 51 -0.31 -0.86 -7.71
C LEU A 51 -0.25 -2.30 -8.22
N GLY A 52 0.67 -2.61 -9.15
CA GLY A 52 0.83 -3.97 -9.67
C GLY A 52 1.16 -5.00 -8.59
N LYS A 53 2.05 -4.66 -7.65
CA LYS A 53 2.39 -5.53 -6.51
C LYS A 53 1.21 -5.73 -5.56
N VAL A 54 0.48 -4.66 -5.24
CA VAL A 54 -0.69 -4.70 -4.36
C VAL A 54 -1.80 -5.54 -4.98
N THR A 55 -2.11 -5.34 -6.27
CA THR A 55 -3.14 -6.15 -6.95
C THR A 55 -2.79 -7.64 -6.94
N LYS A 56 -1.52 -7.99 -7.20
CA LYS A 56 -1.06 -9.38 -7.15
C LYS A 56 -1.15 -9.95 -5.73
N LEU A 57 -0.80 -9.17 -4.71
CA LEU A 57 -0.93 -9.57 -3.31
C LEU A 57 -2.40 -9.79 -2.92
N SER A 58 -3.30 -8.88 -3.28
CA SER A 58 -4.73 -9.00 -3.03
C SER A 58 -5.32 -10.25 -3.68
N PHE A 59 -4.93 -10.55 -4.93
CA PHE A 59 -5.36 -11.77 -5.61
C PHE A 59 -4.86 -13.04 -4.89
N ASN A 60 -3.60 -13.04 -4.45
CA ASN A 60 -3.03 -14.14 -3.67
C ASN A 60 -3.74 -14.32 -2.32
N LEU A 61 -4.07 -13.23 -1.62
CA LEU A 61 -4.81 -13.26 -0.36
C LEU A 61 -6.18 -13.91 -0.54
N VAL A 62 -6.94 -13.51 -1.56
CA VAL A 62 -8.25 -14.11 -1.84
C VAL A 62 -8.09 -15.60 -2.15
N ARG A 63 -7.15 -15.94 -3.04
CA ARG A 63 -6.97 -17.31 -3.53
C ARG A 63 -6.44 -18.27 -2.46
N PHE A 64 -5.49 -17.84 -1.63
CA PHE A 64 -4.76 -18.71 -0.71
C PHE A 64 -5.17 -18.57 0.76
N VAL A 65 -5.88 -17.51 1.12
CA VAL A 65 -6.40 -17.32 2.48
C VAL A 65 -7.91 -17.39 2.45
N VAL A 66 -8.59 -16.46 1.78
CA VAL A 66 -10.05 -16.32 1.91
C VAL A 66 -10.79 -17.58 1.46
N ILE A 67 -10.52 -18.07 0.25
CA ILE A 67 -11.19 -19.27 -0.30
C ILE A 67 -10.99 -20.51 0.60
N PRO A 68 -9.75 -20.92 0.93
CA PRO A 68 -9.55 -22.09 1.78
C PRO A 68 -10.05 -21.89 3.22
N SER A 69 -9.91 -20.69 3.80
CA SER A 69 -10.45 -20.40 5.14
C SER A 69 -11.95 -20.56 5.19
N VAL A 70 -12.69 -20.03 4.21
CA VAL A 70 -14.15 -20.17 4.15
C VAL A 70 -14.54 -21.64 3.97
N ALA A 71 -13.87 -22.37 3.07
CA ALA A 71 -14.15 -23.79 2.85
C ALA A 71 -13.92 -24.64 4.10
N VAL A 72 -12.79 -24.45 4.79
CA VAL A 72 -12.47 -25.19 6.02
C VAL A 72 -13.41 -24.80 7.16
N THR A 73 -13.75 -23.51 7.29
CA THR A 73 -14.70 -23.05 8.31
C THR A 73 -16.07 -23.66 8.09
N PHE A 74 -16.54 -23.73 6.85
CA PHE A 74 -17.83 -24.32 6.52
C PHE A 74 -17.89 -25.81 6.90
N ILE A 75 -16.83 -26.56 6.57
CA ILE A 75 -16.71 -27.97 6.97
C ILE A 75 -16.62 -28.09 8.51
N ALA A 76 -15.82 -27.26 9.16
CA ALA A 76 -15.62 -27.30 10.61
C ALA A 76 -16.91 -27.00 11.40
N THR A 77 -17.69 -26.00 10.97
CA THR A 77 -18.98 -25.65 11.58
C THR A 77 -20.01 -26.77 11.44
N TYR A 78 -19.89 -27.65 10.43
CA TYR A 78 -20.76 -28.83 10.33
C TYR A 78 -20.48 -29.89 11.41
N PHE A 79 -19.20 -30.06 11.78
CA PHE A 79 -18.79 -31.10 12.74
C PHE A 79 -18.63 -30.60 14.18
N LEU A 80 -18.42 -29.29 14.38
CA LEU A 80 -18.16 -28.70 15.68
C LEU A 80 -19.36 -27.85 16.15
N PRO A 81 -19.67 -27.82 17.46
CA PRO A 81 -20.75 -27.01 18.02
C PRO A 81 -20.35 -25.52 18.15
N TYR A 82 -19.63 -24.98 17.18
CA TYR A 82 -19.18 -23.60 17.14
C TYR A 82 -19.70 -22.91 15.90
N SER A 83 -20.16 -21.66 16.06
CA SER A 83 -20.68 -20.88 14.94
C SER A 83 -19.56 -20.48 13.98
N PHE A 84 -19.94 -20.33 12.71
CA PHE A 84 -19.04 -19.92 11.61
C PHE A 84 -18.21 -18.68 11.95
N VAL A 85 -18.81 -17.70 12.65
CA VAL A 85 -18.19 -16.43 13.02
C VAL A 85 -17.03 -16.62 14.00
N TYR A 86 -17.05 -17.66 14.83
CA TYR A 86 -15.96 -17.95 15.77
C TYR A 86 -14.80 -18.71 15.12
N ILE A 87 -15.09 -19.60 14.15
CA ILE A 87 -14.06 -20.43 13.51
C ILE A 87 -13.35 -19.65 12.38
N LEU A 88 -14.05 -18.77 11.67
CA LEU A 88 -13.50 -18.04 10.52
C LEU A 88 -12.25 -17.22 10.84
N PRO A 89 -12.18 -16.43 11.93
CA PRO A 89 -10.96 -15.67 12.26
C PRO A 89 -9.75 -16.57 12.49
N VAL A 90 -9.97 -17.75 13.09
CA VAL A 90 -8.90 -18.72 13.38
C VAL A 90 -8.37 -19.36 12.10
N THR A 91 -9.25 -19.76 11.18
CA THR A 91 -8.84 -20.33 9.90
C THR A 91 -8.20 -19.28 8.99
N VAL A 92 -8.67 -18.04 9.00
CA VAL A 92 -8.04 -16.91 8.30
C VAL A 92 -6.64 -16.64 8.84
N ALA A 93 -6.45 -16.60 10.16
CA ALA A 93 -5.13 -16.46 10.77
C ALA A 93 -4.19 -17.61 10.36
N PHE A 94 -4.65 -18.86 10.43
CA PHE A 94 -3.86 -20.02 10.04
C PHE A 94 -3.41 -19.96 8.57
N PHE A 95 -4.34 -19.75 7.64
CA PHE A 95 -4.00 -19.68 6.22
C PHE A 95 -3.18 -18.44 5.86
N SER A 96 -3.28 -17.36 6.66
CA SER A 96 -2.40 -16.19 6.52
C SER A 96 -0.94 -16.53 6.87
N VAL A 97 -0.71 -17.31 7.94
CA VAL A 97 0.63 -17.82 8.27
C VAL A 97 1.14 -18.76 7.18
N VAL A 98 0.28 -19.65 6.65
CA VAL A 98 0.64 -20.54 5.55
C VAL A 98 1.04 -19.75 4.30
N LEU A 99 0.30 -18.68 3.96
CA LEU A 99 0.65 -17.80 2.85
C LEU A 99 2.00 -17.10 3.09
N MET A 100 2.27 -16.65 4.32
CA MET A 100 3.53 -16.00 4.69
C MET A 100 4.75 -16.94 4.63
N VAL A 101 4.57 -18.24 4.86
CA VAL A 101 5.65 -19.24 4.71
C VAL A 101 5.86 -19.62 3.23
N LYS A 102 4.79 -19.60 2.42
CA LYS A 102 4.83 -19.97 1.01
C LYS A 102 5.25 -18.83 0.08
N GLY A 103 5.15 -17.58 0.53
CA GLY A 103 5.28 -16.36 -0.28
C GLY A 103 6.17 -15.31 0.35
#